data_AF-A0A959ECJ3-F1
#
_entry.id   AF-A0A959ECJ3-F1
#
_cell.length_a   1.000
_cell.length_b   1.000
_cell.length_c   1.000
_cell.angle_alpha   90.00
_cell.angle_beta   90.00
_cell.angle_gamma   90.00
#
_symmetry.space_group_name_H-M   'P 1'
#
loop_
_entity.id
_entity.type
_entity.pdbx_description
1 polymer ?
#
loop_
_entity_poly.entity_id
_entity_poly.type
_entity_poly.pdbx_seq_one_letter_code
_entity_poly.pdbx_strand_id
1 'polypeptide(L)'
;MKKLTLIAFVLVFIAACGESFEAQHERMVKEHQAMEAKYQELKAYHQQRLQEYLQMRQAHEDLGRGQEDSLHTAYNKMHDGLLLNHEAFLKQHEEMAAAHAALEAQHSQEGYSEEQIRLDHEQMKRDHQQLETEHGYMKDEFNQMLDEQQGMIGEH
;
A
#
# COMPACT_ATOMS: atom_id res chain seq x y z
N MET A 1 76.76 10.64 19.48
CA MET A 1 76.00 9.83 18.50
C MET A 1 75.33 8.67 19.21
N LYS A 2 74.01 8.71 19.42
CA LYS A 2 73.13 7.56 19.67
C LYS A 2 71.71 8.04 19.35
N LYS A 3 71.14 7.51 18.28
CA LYS A 3 69.84 7.92 17.73
C LYS A 3 68.74 7.41 18.68
N LEU A 4 67.95 8.34 19.23
CA LEU A 4 66.71 8.01 19.92
C LEU A 4 65.62 7.88 18.85
N THR A 5 65.31 6.63 18.51
CA THR A 5 64.24 6.28 17.58
C THR A 5 62.91 6.46 18.31
N LEU A 6 62.15 7.49 17.94
CA LEU A 6 60.79 7.73 18.42
C LEU A 6 59.87 6.72 17.71
N ILE A 7 59.31 5.76 18.44
CA ILE A 7 58.27 4.86 17.92
C ILE A 7 56.93 5.59 18.08
N ALA A 8 56.41 6.13 16.97
CA ALA A 8 55.05 6.64 16.92
C ALA A 8 54.08 5.46 16.84
N PHE A 9 53.39 5.19 17.95
CA PHE A 9 52.22 4.31 17.97
C PHE A 9 51.06 5.07 17.31
N VAL A 10 50.91 4.93 16.00
CA VAL A 10 49.70 5.37 15.31
C VAL A 10 48.62 4.33 15.60
N LEU A 11 47.83 4.58 16.63
CA LEU A 11 46.53 3.93 16.80
C LEU A 11 45.62 4.43 15.69
N VAL A 12 45.61 3.72 14.56
CA VAL A 12 44.56 3.84 13.56
C VAL A 12 43.31 3.22 14.18
N PHE A 13 42.50 4.06 14.83
CA PHE A 13 41.10 3.73 15.09
C PHE A 13 40.43 3.63 13.71
N ILE A 14 40.20 2.40 13.26
CA ILE A 14 39.33 2.12 12.12
C ILE A 14 37.94 2.56 12.57
N ALA A 15 37.51 3.74 12.11
CA ALA A 15 36.13 4.16 12.17
C ALA A 15 35.32 3.19 11.31
N ALA A 16 34.78 2.15 11.93
CA ALA A 16 33.60 1.49 11.38
C ALA A 16 32.55 2.60 11.24
N CYS A 17 32.13 2.90 10.02
CA CYS A 17 31.08 3.89 9.75
C CYS A 17 29.76 3.41 10.40
N GLY A 18 29.58 3.71 11.68
CA GLY A 18 28.31 3.55 12.39
C GLY A 18 27.41 4.73 12.04
N GLU A 19 26.40 4.48 11.21
CA GLU A 19 25.33 5.44 10.96
C GLU A 19 24.57 5.70 12.27
N SER A 20 24.32 6.97 12.61
CA SER A 20 23.54 7.31 13.80
C SER A 20 22.12 6.74 13.71
N PHE A 21 21.50 6.48 14.85
CA PHE A 21 20.10 6.06 14.86
C PHE A 21 19.19 7.08 14.15
N GLU A 22 19.46 8.38 14.33
CA GLU A 22 18.74 9.46 13.63
C GLU A 22 18.71 9.26 12.10
N ALA A 23 19.87 8.98 11.49
CA ALA A 23 19.95 8.76 10.04
C ALA A 23 19.26 7.46 9.62
N GLN A 24 19.29 6.42 10.47
CA GLN A 24 18.51 5.19 10.24
C GLN A 24 17.00 5.45 10.32
N HIS A 25 16.55 6.23 11.31
CA HIS A 25 15.13 6.58 11.48
C HIS A 25 14.63 7.44 10.33
N GLU A 26 15.39 8.44 9.89
CA GLU A 26 15.05 9.24 8.71
C GLU A 26 14.88 8.36 7.45
N ARG A 27 15.73 7.34 7.28
CA ARG A 27 15.57 6.38 6.17
C ARG A 27 14.28 5.57 6.31
N MET A 28 13.99 5.02 7.50
CA MET A 28 12.76 4.24 7.71
C MET A 28 11.50 5.07 7.46
N VAL A 29 11.48 6.34 7.87
CA VAL A 29 10.39 7.28 7.57
C VAL A 29 10.25 7.50 6.06
N LYS A 30 11.36 7.70 5.33
CA LYS A 30 11.31 7.84 3.86
C LYS A 30 10.81 6.57 3.17
N GLU A 31 11.24 5.40 3.63
CA GLU A 31 10.75 4.12 3.11
C GLU A 31 9.23 3.97 3.36
N HIS A 32 8.76 4.33 4.55
CA HIS A 32 7.34 4.32 4.87
C HIS A 32 6.53 5.31 4.03
N GLN A 33 7.03 6.54 3.85
CA GLN A 33 6.41 7.54 2.96
C GLN A 33 6.33 7.05 1.50
N ALA A 34 7.33 6.30 1.02
CA ALA A 34 7.30 5.72 -0.30
C ALA A 34 6.23 4.62 -0.44
N MET A 35 6.03 3.80 0.60
CA MET A 35 4.93 2.81 0.62
C MET A 35 3.57 3.50 0.62
N GLU A 36 3.38 4.55 1.44
CA GLU A 36 2.14 5.33 1.44
C GLU A 36 1.86 5.99 0.09
N ALA A 37 2.89 6.54 -0.57
CA ALA A 37 2.75 7.12 -1.91
C ALA A 37 2.30 6.07 -2.94
N LYS A 38 2.88 4.85 -2.90
CA LYS A 38 2.45 3.73 -3.75
C LYS A 38 0.98 3.35 -3.49
N TYR A 39 0.52 3.39 -2.25
CA TYR A 39 -0.90 3.18 -1.97
C TYR A 39 -1.77 4.28 -2.60
N GLN A 40 -1.38 5.55 -2.52
CA GLN A 40 -2.17 6.62 -3.14
C GLN A 40 -2.32 6.42 -4.66
N GLU A 41 -1.28 5.90 -5.32
CA GLU A 41 -1.37 5.48 -6.73
C GLU A 41 -2.37 4.33 -6.94
N LEU A 42 -2.37 3.32 -6.06
CA LEU A 42 -3.32 2.20 -6.11
C LEU A 42 -4.76 2.64 -5.87
N LYS A 43 -5.00 3.56 -4.93
CA LYS A 43 -6.31 4.17 -4.70
C LYS A 43 -6.80 4.92 -5.94
N ALA A 44 -5.93 5.69 -6.59
CA ALA A 44 -6.28 6.40 -7.83
C ALA A 44 -6.62 5.41 -8.96
N TYR A 45 -5.82 4.34 -9.12
CA TYR A 45 -6.12 3.25 -10.06
C TYR A 45 -7.51 2.67 -9.80
N HIS A 46 -7.83 2.39 -8.54
CA HIS A 46 -9.11 1.82 -8.15
C HIS A 46 -10.29 2.72 -8.50
N GLN A 47 -10.18 4.02 -8.19
CA GLN A 47 -11.20 5.02 -8.53
C GLN A 47 -11.43 5.11 -10.04
N GLN A 48 -10.35 5.05 -10.84
CA GLN A 48 -10.45 5.04 -12.29
C GLN A 48 -11.18 3.79 -12.79
N ARG A 49 -10.80 2.59 -12.32
CA ARG A 49 -11.42 1.33 -12.78
C ARG A 49 -12.88 1.21 -12.37
N LEU A 50 -13.24 1.72 -11.19
CA LEU A 50 -14.64 1.83 -10.77
C LEU A 50 -15.45 2.70 -11.75
N GLN A 51 -14.90 3.85 -12.16
CA GLN A 51 -15.58 4.71 -13.13
C GLN A 51 -15.78 4.01 -14.49
N GLU A 52 -14.75 3.32 -14.98
CA GLU A 52 -14.84 2.54 -16.23
C GLU A 52 -15.91 1.45 -16.14
N TYR A 53 -15.93 0.71 -15.03
CA TYR A 53 -16.92 -0.33 -14.78
C TYR A 53 -18.35 0.23 -14.75
N LEU A 54 -18.58 1.32 -14.01
CA LEU A 54 -19.91 1.96 -13.92
C LEU A 54 -20.39 2.48 -15.28
N GLN A 55 -19.49 3.02 -16.11
CA GLN A 55 -19.83 3.44 -17.47
C GLN A 55 -20.23 2.26 -18.35
N MET A 56 -19.51 1.14 -18.27
CA MET A 56 -19.84 -0.07 -19.02
C MET A 56 -21.17 -0.68 -18.56
N ARG A 57 -21.40 -0.74 -17.24
CA ARG A 57 -22.69 -1.19 -16.69
C ARG A 57 -23.84 -0.32 -17.19
N GLN A 58 -23.68 1.00 -17.17
CA GLN A 58 -24.72 1.88 -17.70
C GLN A 58 -24.99 1.65 -19.19
N ALA A 59 -23.94 1.46 -19.99
CA ALA A 59 -24.09 1.16 -21.41
C ALA A 59 -24.82 -0.17 -21.65
N HIS A 60 -24.53 -1.19 -20.84
CA HIS A 60 -25.26 -2.47 -20.86
C HIS A 60 -26.74 -2.30 -20.54
N GLU A 61 -27.07 -1.57 -19.46
CA GLU A 61 -28.46 -1.29 -19.08
C GLU A 61 -29.24 -0.53 -20.18
N ASP A 62 -28.58 0.39 -20.88
CA ASP A 62 -29.20 1.14 -21.98
C ASP A 62 -29.49 0.27 -23.22
N LEU A 63 -28.65 -0.74 -23.48
CA LEU A 63 -28.87 -1.74 -24.54
C LEU A 63 -29.99 -2.72 -24.18
N GLY A 64 -30.02 -3.14 -22.91
CA GLY A 64 -30.85 -4.22 -22.39
C GLY A 64 -32.28 -3.82 -21.99
N ARG A 65 -32.81 -2.64 -22.39
CA ARG A 65 -34.18 -2.19 -21.99
C ARG A 65 -35.26 -3.24 -22.31
N GLY A 66 -35.54 -4.11 -21.33
CA GLY A 66 -36.57 -5.16 -21.36
C GLY A 66 -36.07 -6.62 -21.34
N GLN A 67 -34.76 -6.90 -21.30
CA GLN A 67 -34.21 -8.26 -21.30
C GLN A 67 -33.08 -8.45 -20.28
N GLU A 68 -33.37 -8.31 -18.99
CA GLU A 68 -32.49 -8.91 -17.97
C GLU A 68 -32.89 -10.38 -17.81
N ASP A 69 -31.97 -11.29 -18.12
CA ASP A 69 -32.13 -12.68 -17.72
C ASP A 69 -31.60 -12.93 -16.30
N SER A 70 -31.87 -14.12 -15.77
CA SER A 70 -31.48 -14.48 -14.41
C SER A 70 -29.95 -14.50 -14.20
N LEU A 71 -29.17 -14.64 -15.28
CA LEU A 71 -27.71 -14.71 -15.22
C LEU A 71 -27.11 -13.31 -15.11
N HIS A 72 -27.57 -12.34 -15.91
CA HIS A 72 -27.14 -10.94 -15.78
C HIS A 72 -27.44 -10.38 -14.38
N THR A 73 -28.63 -10.66 -13.84
CA THR A 73 -28.99 -10.25 -12.47
C THR A 73 -28.03 -10.85 -11.43
N ALA A 74 -27.61 -12.11 -11.61
CA ALA A 74 -26.68 -12.77 -10.70
C ALA A 74 -25.28 -12.15 -10.75
N TYR A 75 -24.76 -11.85 -11.95
CA TYR A 75 -23.49 -11.16 -12.12
C TYR A 75 -23.49 -9.77 -11.52
N ASN A 76 -24.52 -8.96 -11.79
CA ASN A 76 -24.65 -7.60 -11.23
C ASN A 76 -24.62 -7.63 -9.70
N LYS A 77 -25.32 -8.57 -9.07
CA LYS A 77 -25.31 -8.73 -7.61
C LYS A 77 -23.95 -9.17 -7.08
N MET A 78 -23.24 -10.06 -7.79
CA MET A 78 -21.89 -10.47 -7.42
C MET A 78 -20.94 -9.27 -7.49
N HIS A 79 -20.99 -8.51 -8.58
CA HIS A 79 -20.18 -7.31 -8.79
C HIS A 79 -20.44 -6.26 -7.70
N ASP A 80 -21.70 -6.01 -7.33
CA ASP A 80 -22.03 -5.10 -6.23
C ASP A 80 -21.41 -5.55 -4.90
N GLY A 81 -21.41 -6.86 -4.62
CA GLY A 81 -20.75 -7.43 -3.45
C GLY A 81 -19.23 -7.20 -3.47
N LEU A 82 -18.58 -7.38 -4.62
CA LEU A 82 -17.15 -7.12 -4.78
C LEU A 82 -16.82 -5.63 -4.57
N LEU A 83 -17.60 -4.72 -5.16
CA LEU A 83 -17.41 -3.28 -5.00
C LEU A 83 -17.52 -2.84 -3.53
N LEU A 84 -18.47 -3.40 -2.77
CA LEU A 84 -18.60 -3.13 -1.33
C LEU A 84 -17.38 -3.63 -0.54
N ASN A 85 -16.87 -4.82 -0.86
CA ASN A 85 -15.65 -5.34 -0.23
C ASN A 85 -14.44 -4.45 -0.53
N HIS A 86 -14.34 -3.96 -1.76
CA HIS A 86 -13.28 -3.07 -2.21
C HIS A 86 -13.31 -1.73 -1.48
N GLU A 87 -14.49 -1.13 -1.30
CA GLU A 87 -14.65 0.10 -0.51
C GLU A 87 -14.24 -0.11 0.95
N ALA A 88 -14.66 -1.23 1.56
CA ALA A 88 -14.29 -1.57 2.92
C ALA A 88 -12.76 -1.72 3.09
N PHE A 89 -12.10 -2.36 2.13
CA PHE A 89 -10.65 -2.49 2.11
C PHE A 89 -9.94 -1.12 2.02
N LEU A 90 -10.39 -0.22 1.12
CA LEU A 90 -9.80 1.12 1.01
C LEU A 90 -9.90 1.88 2.33
N LYS A 91 -11.05 1.78 3.01
CA LYS A 91 -11.26 2.39 4.32
C LYS A 91 -10.33 1.80 5.39
N GLN A 92 -10.15 0.48 5.40
CA GLN A 92 -9.22 -0.17 6.33
C GLN A 92 -7.80 0.37 6.16
N HIS A 93 -7.36 0.60 4.93
CA HIS A 93 -6.05 1.21 4.70
C HIS A 93 -5.98 2.65 5.21
N GLU A 94 -6.99 3.48 4.98
CA GLU A 94 -7.02 4.86 5.50
C GLU A 94 -6.91 4.88 7.03
N GLU A 95 -7.60 3.96 7.71
CA GLU A 95 -7.52 3.79 9.16
C GLU A 95 -6.11 3.36 9.61
N MET A 96 -5.48 2.43 8.88
CA MET A 96 -4.10 1.99 9.14
C MET A 96 -3.08 3.11 8.91
N ALA A 97 -3.16 3.85 7.81
CA ALA A 97 -2.27 4.97 7.50
C ALA A 97 -2.36 6.06 8.57
N ALA A 98 -3.57 6.36 9.06
CA ALA A 98 -3.77 7.27 10.18
C ALA A 98 -3.13 6.75 11.47
N ALA A 99 -3.24 5.46 11.75
CA ALA A 99 -2.59 4.82 12.90
C ALA A 99 -1.06 4.90 12.79
N HIS A 100 -0.48 4.65 11.62
CA HIS A 100 0.97 4.77 11.40
C HIS A 100 1.45 6.21 11.58
N ALA A 101 0.74 7.20 11.03
CA ALA A 101 1.10 8.61 11.22
C ALA A 101 1.06 9.03 12.69
N ALA A 102 0.08 8.52 13.45
CA ALA A 102 0.01 8.76 14.89
C ALA A 102 1.18 8.09 15.65
N LEU A 103 1.59 6.90 15.22
CA LEU A 103 2.73 6.17 15.79
C LEU A 103 4.06 6.88 15.50
N GLU A 104 4.31 7.30 14.27
CA GLU A 104 5.50 8.08 13.92
C GLU A 104 5.61 9.39 14.71
N ALA A 105 4.47 10.06 14.97
CA ALA A 105 4.45 11.26 15.81
C ALA A 105 4.82 10.98 17.28
N GLN A 106 4.69 9.73 17.75
CA GLN A 106 5.13 9.33 19.09
C GLN A 106 6.63 9.07 19.17
N HIS A 107 7.31 8.80 18.05
CA HIS A 107 8.74 8.47 18.05
C HIS A 107 9.61 9.61 18.64
N SER A 108 9.15 10.85 18.63
CA SER A 108 9.84 12.00 19.25
C SER A 108 9.54 12.20 20.74
N GLN A 109 8.69 11.37 21.36
CA GLN A 109 8.31 11.49 22.77
C GLN A 109 9.36 10.85 23.69
N GLU A 110 9.60 11.47 24.85
CA GLU A 110 10.47 10.91 25.87
C GLU A 110 9.97 9.53 26.34
N GLY A 111 10.89 8.56 26.40
CA GLY A 111 10.57 7.18 26.80
C GLY A 111 10.25 6.23 25.63
N TYR A 112 10.18 6.74 24.40
CA TYR A 112 10.12 5.91 23.20
C TYR A 112 11.54 5.48 22.79
N SER A 113 11.82 4.18 22.84
CA SER A 113 13.17 3.65 22.61
C SER A 113 13.45 3.39 21.13
N GLU A 114 14.73 3.41 20.75
CA GLU A 114 15.19 3.07 19.39
C GLU A 114 14.70 1.69 18.94
N GLU A 115 14.65 0.71 19.85
CA GLU A 115 14.16 -0.64 19.56
C GLU A 115 12.66 -0.65 19.26
N GLN A 116 11.87 0.13 20.01
CA GLN A 116 10.43 0.26 19.72
C GLN A 116 10.21 0.86 18.34
N ILE A 117 10.92 1.93 17.99
CA ILE A 117 10.84 2.56 16.66
C ILE A 117 11.16 1.55 15.54
N ARG A 118 12.18 0.70 15.72
CA ARG A 118 12.49 -0.35 14.75
C ARG A 118 11.36 -1.37 14.61
N LEU A 119 10.82 -1.82 15.74
CA LEU A 119 9.70 -2.78 15.75
C LEU A 119 8.45 -2.21 15.09
N ASP A 120 8.18 -0.92 15.29
CA ASP A 120 7.06 -0.23 14.65
C ASP A 120 7.23 -0.16 13.14
N HIS A 121 8.38 0.29 12.65
CA HIS A 121 8.63 0.34 11.20
C HIS A 121 8.60 -1.05 10.55
N GLU A 122 9.09 -2.08 11.24
CA GLU A 122 8.97 -3.46 10.77
C GLU A 122 7.52 -3.93 10.74
N GLN A 123 6.68 -3.49 11.69
CA GLN A 123 5.25 -3.78 11.66
C GLN A 123 4.55 -3.04 10.51
N MET A 124 4.79 -1.74 10.36
CA MET A 124 4.24 -0.94 9.25
C MET A 124 4.58 -1.56 7.90
N LYS A 125 5.80 -2.07 7.74
CA LYS A 125 6.23 -2.76 6.52
C LYS A 125 5.46 -4.06 6.28
N ARG A 126 5.20 -4.86 7.31
CA ARG A 126 4.38 -6.07 7.20
C ARG A 126 2.95 -5.72 6.81
N ASP A 127 2.39 -4.68 7.40
CA ASP A 127 1.03 -4.22 7.10
C ASP A 127 0.92 -3.79 5.63
N HIS A 128 1.88 -2.99 5.14
CA HIS A 128 1.95 -2.60 3.72
C HIS A 128 2.14 -3.80 2.78
N GLN A 129 2.95 -4.79 3.13
CA GLN A 129 3.11 -6.01 2.32
C GLN A 129 1.82 -6.84 2.21
N GLN A 130 1.05 -6.91 3.30
CA GLN A 130 -0.25 -7.56 3.28
C GLN A 130 -1.20 -6.82 2.34
N LEU A 131 -1.25 -5.50 2.43
CA LEU A 131 -2.13 -4.68 1.58
C LEU A 131 -1.76 -4.75 0.11
N GLU A 132 -0.45 -4.79 -0.23
CA GLU A 132 -0.03 -4.99 -1.61
C GLU A 132 -0.53 -6.32 -2.18
N THR A 133 -0.57 -7.37 -1.35
CA THR A 133 -1.11 -8.68 -1.75
C THR A 133 -2.61 -8.62 -1.97
N GLU A 134 -3.34 -8.02 -1.03
CA GLU A 134 -4.81 -7.86 -1.11
C GLU A 134 -5.22 -7.00 -2.30
N HIS A 135 -4.49 -5.91 -2.57
CA HIS A 135 -4.65 -5.10 -3.77
C HIS A 135 -4.43 -5.87 -5.07
N GLY A 136 -3.47 -6.81 -5.08
CA GLY A 136 -3.25 -7.71 -6.21
C GLY A 136 -4.52 -8.48 -6.57
N TYR A 137 -5.18 -9.07 -5.57
CA TYR A 137 -6.44 -9.78 -5.77
C TYR A 137 -7.55 -8.84 -6.24
N MET A 138 -7.69 -7.66 -5.65
CA MET A 138 -8.71 -6.69 -6.06
C MET A 138 -8.55 -6.25 -7.52
N LYS A 139 -7.30 -6.13 -7.99
CA LYS A 139 -7.02 -5.80 -9.39
C LYS A 139 -7.48 -6.92 -10.34
N ASP A 140 -7.25 -8.16 -9.96
CA ASP A 140 -7.70 -9.32 -10.74
C ASP A 140 -9.23 -9.41 -10.76
N GLU A 141 -9.89 -9.20 -9.62
CA GLU A 141 -11.34 -9.12 -9.51
C GLU A 141 -11.93 -8.02 -10.40
N PHE A 142 -11.32 -6.82 -10.41
CA PHE A 142 -11.77 -5.73 -11.29
C PHE A 142 -11.65 -6.07 -12.78
N ASN A 143 -10.56 -6.73 -13.17
CA ASN A 143 -10.38 -7.16 -14.56
C ASN A 143 -11.42 -8.19 -14.94
N GLN A 144 -11.70 -9.16 -14.07
CA GLN A 144 -12.75 -10.14 -14.29
C GLN A 144 -14.13 -9.48 -14.41
N MET A 145 -14.46 -8.54 -13.52
CA MET A 145 -15.73 -7.80 -13.59
C MET A 145 -15.91 -7.07 -14.92
N LEU A 146 -14.84 -6.47 -15.44
CA LEU A 146 -14.87 -5.77 -16.73
C LEU A 146 -15.01 -6.72 -17.91
N ASP A 147 -14.32 -7.87 -17.89
CA ASP A 147 -14.46 -8.90 -18.92
C ASP A 147 -15.88 -9.49 -18.93
N GLU A 148 -16.44 -9.78 -17.76
CA GLU A 148 -17.82 -10.25 -17.60
C GLU A 148 -18.82 -9.19 -18.09
N GLN A 149 -18.64 -7.93 -17.70
CA GLN A 149 -19.49 -6.82 -18.16
C GLN A 149 -19.42 -6.62 -19.67
N GLN A 150 -18.22 -6.74 -20.26
CA GLN A 150 -18.05 -6.67 -21.71
C GLN A 150 -18.72 -7.84 -22.43
N GLY A 151 -18.68 -9.04 -21.84
CA GLY A 151 -19.40 -10.22 -22.32
C GLY A 151 -20.90 -9.97 -22.36
N MET A 152 -21.48 -9.48 -21.26
CA MET A 152 -22.91 -9.16 -21.17
C MET A 152 -23.34 -8.10 -22.19
N ILE A 153 -22.51 -7.08 -22.47
CA ILE A 153 -22.77 -6.11 -23.54
C ILE A 153 -22.86 -6.79 -24.91
N GLY A 154 -22.01 -7.78 -25.18
CA GLY A 154 -21.99 -8.49 -26.47
C GLY A 154 -23.16 -9.45 -26.69
N GLU A 155 -23.93 -9.75 -25.64
CA GLU A 155 -25.14 -10.60 -25.72
C GLU A 155 -26.40 -9.82 -26.13
N HIS A 156 -26.32 -8.49 -26.23
CA HIS A 156 -27.39 -7.59 -26.70
C HIS A 156 -27.09 -6.98 -28.07
#